data_AF-A0A9E6CK45-F1
#
_entry.id   AF-A0A9E6CK45-F1
#
_cell.length_a   1.000
_cell.length_b   1.000
_cell.length_c   1.000
_cell.angle_alpha   90.00
_cell.angle_beta   90.00
_cell.angle_gamma   90.00
#
_symmetry.space_group_name_H-M   'P 1'
#
loop_
_entity.id
_entity.type
_entity.pdbx_description
1 polymer ?
#
loop_
_entity_poly.entity_id
_entity_poly.type
_entity_poly.pdbx_seq_one_letter_code
_entity_poly.pdbx_strand_id
1 'polypeptide(L)'
;MLIHDDIFEWSGWGGKLSLGSGKCRLRIYDLKETGAKSPSHLHHTIVIVTDVPNNNRSVKSSTSHVATQVVKEFNLNPQRTLWIEYYPESKYGVDSEHVILERFEAVEFTWHAESAIKPQWRELKPPL
;
A
#
# COMPACT_ATOMS: atom_id res chain seq x y z
N MET A 1 7.96 -12.60 8.47
CA MET A 1 6.89 -13.56 8.15
C MET A 1 5.81 -12.85 7.33
N LEU A 2 5.29 -13.50 6.28
CA LEU A 2 4.11 -13.01 5.55
C LEU A 2 2.87 -13.26 6.41
N ILE A 3 2.12 -12.20 6.75
CA ILE A 3 0.94 -12.30 7.62
C ILE A 3 -0.38 -12.19 6.85
N HIS A 4 -0.35 -11.56 5.67
CA HIS A 4 -1.51 -11.43 4.79
C HIS A 4 -1.06 -11.27 3.34
N ASP A 5 -1.74 -11.93 2.41
CA ASP A 5 -1.55 -11.80 0.96
C ASP A 5 -2.86 -12.13 0.24
N ASP A 6 -3.77 -11.15 0.18
CA ASP A 6 -5.06 -11.31 -0.48
C ASP A 6 -5.59 -10.00 -1.09
N ILE A 7 -6.76 -10.07 -1.72
CA ILE A 7 -7.52 -8.89 -2.12
C ILE A 7 -8.12 -8.23 -0.87
N PHE A 8 -7.75 -6.97 -0.66
CA PHE A 8 -8.33 -6.11 0.34
C PHE A 8 -9.36 -5.21 -0.32
N GLU A 9 -10.59 -5.26 0.16
CA GLU A 9 -11.67 -4.37 -0.27
C GLU A 9 -11.91 -3.33 0.82
N TRP A 10 -12.03 -2.07 0.43
CA TRP A 10 -12.32 -1.01 1.39
C TRP A 10 -13.67 -0.38 1.12
N SER A 11 -14.37 -0.08 2.21
CA SER A 11 -15.64 0.62 2.13
C SER A 11 -15.42 2.08 1.79
N GLY A 12 -16.22 2.60 0.85
CA GLY A 12 -16.27 4.03 0.54
C GLY A 12 -17.24 4.78 1.44
N TRP A 13 -17.50 6.02 1.08
CA TRP A 13 -18.52 6.88 1.66
C TRP A 13 -19.86 6.76 0.89
N GLY A 14 -20.92 7.41 1.38
CA GLY A 14 -22.18 7.52 0.62
C GLY A 14 -23.10 6.30 0.69
N GLY A 15 -22.90 5.41 1.67
CA GLY A 15 -23.82 4.30 1.96
C GLY A 15 -24.07 3.41 0.74
N LYS A 16 -25.32 3.38 0.26
CA LYS A 16 -25.76 2.54 -0.87
C LYS A 16 -25.05 2.84 -2.19
N LEU A 17 -24.49 4.04 -2.35
CA LEU A 17 -23.76 4.43 -3.55
C LEU A 17 -22.30 3.98 -3.53
N SER A 18 -21.77 3.57 -2.37
CA SER A 18 -20.40 3.07 -2.17
C SER A 18 -19.32 3.94 -2.84
N LEU A 19 -19.51 5.26 -2.83
CA LEU A 19 -18.63 6.25 -3.43
C LEU A 19 -17.32 6.30 -2.65
N GLY A 20 -16.23 5.78 -3.20
CA GLY A 20 -15.02 5.63 -2.38
C GLY A 20 -14.46 4.25 -2.42
N SER A 21 -15.33 3.27 -2.63
CA SER A 21 -14.96 1.87 -2.54
C SER A 21 -14.02 1.48 -3.67
N GLY A 22 -13.20 0.49 -3.36
CA GLY A 22 -12.27 -0.10 -4.30
C GLY A 22 -11.62 -1.31 -3.66
N LYS A 23 -10.68 -1.89 -4.39
CA LYS A 23 -9.96 -3.08 -3.96
C LYS A 23 -8.52 -3.09 -4.43
N CYS A 24 -7.64 -3.70 -3.67
CA CYS A 24 -6.24 -3.82 -4.05
C CYS A 24 -5.71 -5.18 -3.61
N ARG A 25 -4.58 -5.59 -4.17
CA ARG A 25 -3.81 -6.67 -3.57
C ARG A 25 -3.08 -6.07 -2.37
N LEU A 26 -3.30 -6.64 -1.20
CA LEU A 26 -2.66 -6.26 0.05
C LEU A 26 -1.72 -7.36 0.48
N ARG A 27 -0.46 -7.02 0.70
CA ARG A 27 0.55 -7.90 1.29
C ARG A 27 1.08 -7.25 2.55
N ILE A 28 1.11 -8.00 3.65
CA ILE A 28 1.65 -7.51 4.92
C ILE A 28 2.72 -8.49 5.40
N TYR A 29 3.87 -7.95 5.78
CA TYR A 29 5.00 -8.68 6.31
C TYR A 29 5.34 -8.17 7.71
N ASP A 30 5.47 -9.06 8.69
CA ASP A 30 6.03 -8.75 10.01
C ASP A 30 7.53 -9.12 10.04
N LEU A 31 8.38 -8.16 10.37
CA LEU A 31 9.84 -8.29 10.43
C LEU A 31 10.37 -8.67 11.82
N LYS A 32 9.52 -8.73 12.86
CA LYS A 32 9.95 -8.97 14.25
C LYS A 32 10.63 -10.33 14.46
N GLU A 33 10.33 -11.32 13.64
CA GLU A 33 10.84 -12.70 13.81
C GLU A 33 12.05 -13.05 12.94
N THR A 34 12.42 -12.20 11.98
CA THR A 34 13.65 -12.42 11.21
C THR A 34 14.83 -11.94 12.04
N GLY A 35 15.47 -12.84 12.78
CA GLY A 35 16.65 -12.60 13.64
C GLY A 35 17.92 -12.08 12.95
N ALA A 36 17.78 -11.31 11.87
CA ALA A 36 18.85 -10.60 11.20
C ALA A 36 19.28 -9.40 12.06
N LYS A 37 20.55 -9.41 12.48
CA LYS A 37 21.24 -8.29 13.13
C LYS A 37 21.43 -7.12 12.14
N SER A 38 20.35 -6.46 11.72
CA SER A 38 20.40 -5.30 10.82
C SER A 38 19.75 -4.07 11.46
N PRO A 39 20.31 -2.86 11.28
CA PRO A 39 20.12 -1.74 12.20
C PRO A 39 18.91 -0.85 11.84
N SER A 40 17.70 -1.39 11.79
CA SER A 40 16.50 -0.55 11.73
C SER A 40 15.35 -1.10 12.57
N HIS A 41 15.47 -0.92 13.88
CA HIS A 41 14.39 -1.08 14.87
C HIS A 41 13.19 -0.14 14.67
N LEU A 42 13.06 0.52 13.50
CA LEU A 42 12.05 1.55 13.24
C LEU A 42 10.75 0.96 12.69
N HIS A 43 10.82 0.16 11.63
CA HIS A 43 9.64 -0.43 10.98
C HIS A 43 9.59 -1.93 11.23
N HIS A 44 8.58 -2.36 11.97
CA HIS A 44 8.36 -3.77 12.28
C HIS A 44 7.42 -4.44 11.28
N THR A 45 6.68 -3.65 10.50
CA THR A 45 5.71 -4.15 9.55
C THR A 45 5.92 -3.45 8.21
N ILE A 46 5.92 -4.23 7.12
CA ILE A 46 5.87 -3.69 5.76
C ILE A 46 4.50 -4.02 5.18
N VAL A 47 3.81 -2.99 4.70
CA VAL A 47 2.57 -3.12 3.94
C VAL A 47 2.87 -2.77 2.49
N ILE A 48 2.56 -3.69 1.58
CA ILE A 48 2.66 -3.49 0.15
C ILE A 48 1.26 -3.55 -0.44
N VAL A 49 0.87 -2.50 -1.15
CA VAL A 49 -0.40 -2.41 -1.86
C VAL A 49 -0.17 -2.33 -3.36
N THR A 50 -1.05 -2.96 -4.13
CA THR A 50 -0.94 -3.03 -5.59
C THR A 50 -2.31 -2.88 -6.20
N ASP A 51 -2.44 -2.03 -7.21
CA ASP A 51 -3.68 -1.95 -7.99
C ASP A 51 -4.01 -3.30 -8.62
N VAL A 52 -5.30 -3.63 -8.65
CA VAL A 52 -5.80 -4.84 -9.32
C VAL A 52 -6.65 -4.44 -10.53
N PRO A 53 -6.66 -5.27 -11.60
CA PRO A 53 -7.49 -5.01 -12.77
C PRO A 53 -8.98 -4.86 -12.42
N ASN A 54 -9.70 -4.08 -13.22
CA ASN A 54 -11.14 -3.84 -13.06
C ASN A 54 -11.53 -3.24 -11.70
N ASN A 55 -10.64 -2.44 -11.11
CA ASN A 55 -10.99 -1.59 -9.99
C ASN A 55 -11.36 -0.18 -10.49
N ASN A 56 -12.50 0.34 -10.02
CA ASN A 56 -12.99 1.67 -10.38
C ASN A 56 -12.14 2.81 -9.79
N ARG A 57 -11.24 2.52 -8.83
CA ARG A 57 -10.37 3.53 -8.19
C ARG A 57 -8.98 3.01 -7.91
N SER A 58 -7.94 3.73 -8.34
CA SER A 58 -6.57 3.38 -7.97
C SER A 58 -6.32 3.55 -6.47
N VAL A 59 -5.46 2.71 -5.92
CA VAL A 59 -4.94 2.81 -4.55
C VAL A 59 -4.33 4.19 -4.35
N LYS A 60 -3.54 4.69 -5.30
CA LYS A 60 -2.91 6.02 -5.23
C LYS A 60 -3.92 7.12 -4.93
N SER A 61 -5.09 7.09 -5.58
CA SER A 61 -6.15 8.10 -5.38
C SER A 61 -6.83 8.03 -4.00
N SER A 62 -6.76 6.87 -3.34
CA SER A 62 -7.45 6.58 -2.07
C SER A 62 -6.49 6.18 -0.95
N THR A 63 -5.18 6.42 -1.11
CA THR A 63 -4.12 5.79 -0.31
C THR A 63 -4.24 6.06 1.18
N SER A 64 -4.60 7.29 1.56
CA SER A 64 -4.85 7.67 2.96
C SER A 64 -6.02 6.90 3.57
N HIS A 65 -7.09 6.68 2.81
CA HIS A 65 -8.26 5.93 3.26
C HIS A 65 -7.95 4.45 3.41
N VAL A 66 -7.27 3.88 2.42
CA VAL A 66 -6.83 2.48 2.45
C VAL A 66 -5.88 2.26 3.62
N ALA A 67 -4.86 3.11 3.80
CA ALA A 67 -3.91 3.01 4.90
C ALA A 67 -4.60 3.10 6.27
N THR A 68 -5.58 4.00 6.41
CA THR A 68 -6.39 4.11 7.61
C THR A 68 -7.17 2.83 7.91
N GLN A 69 -7.84 2.24 6.92
CA GLN A 69 -8.61 1.01 7.10
C GLN A 69 -7.71 -0.18 7.39
N VAL A 70 -6.62 -0.35 6.65
CA VAL A 70 -5.67 -1.45 6.86
C VAL A 70 -5.04 -1.38 8.26
N VAL A 71 -4.58 -0.21 8.70
CA VAL A 71 -4.00 -0.06 10.04
C VAL A 71 -5.01 -0.42 11.13
N LYS A 72 -6.28 -0.04 10.97
CA LYS A 72 -7.34 -0.37 11.92
C LYS A 72 -7.69 -1.86 11.91
N GLU A 73 -7.93 -2.43 10.73
CA GLU A 73 -8.39 -3.82 10.58
C GLU A 73 -7.34 -4.82 11.03
N PHE A 74 -6.07 -4.57 10.72
CA PHE A 74 -4.96 -5.45 11.09
C PHE A 74 -4.28 -5.04 12.40
N ASN A 75 -4.82 -4.03 13.11
CA ASN A 75 -4.28 -3.52 14.38
C ASN A 75 -2.77 -3.20 14.30
N LEU A 76 -2.36 -2.54 13.24
CA LEU A 76 -0.96 -2.21 12.99
C LEU A 76 -0.56 -0.95 13.77
N ASN A 77 0.72 -0.83 14.11
CA ASN A 77 1.24 0.44 14.63
C ASN A 77 1.65 1.33 13.44
N PRO A 78 0.95 2.45 13.18
CA PRO A 78 1.23 3.29 12.01
C PRO A 78 2.65 3.88 12.01
N GLN A 79 3.21 4.17 13.19
CA GLN A 79 4.58 4.70 13.33
C GLN A 79 5.67 3.65 13.07
N ARG A 80 5.30 2.37 13.09
CA ARG A 80 6.20 1.23 12.84
C ARG A 80 5.83 0.46 11.57
N THR A 81 5.01 1.06 10.72
CA THR A 81 4.57 0.48 9.44
C THR A 81 5.22 1.23 8.30
N LEU A 82 5.95 0.52 7.44
CA LEU A 82 6.40 1.03 6.15
C LEU A 82 5.32 0.72 5.12
N TRP A 83 4.79 1.75 4.47
CA TRP A 83 3.79 1.61 3.42
C TRP A 83 4.46 1.75 2.04
N ILE A 84 4.22 0.77 1.17
CA ILE A 84 4.77 0.71 -0.17
C ILE A 84 3.63 0.54 -1.16
N GLU A 85 3.54 1.45 -2.12
CA GLU A 85 2.76 1.26 -3.33
C GLU A 85 3.63 0.60 -4.39
N TYR A 86 3.26 -0.62 -4.76
CA TYR A 86 3.89 -1.39 -5.81
C TYR A 86 3.13 -1.21 -7.12
N TYR A 87 3.86 -0.84 -8.17
CA TYR A 87 3.33 -0.71 -9.52
C TYR A 87 4.08 -1.73 -10.40
N PRO A 88 3.42 -2.83 -10.83
CA PRO A 88 4.05 -3.81 -11.70
C PRO A 88 4.37 -3.20 -13.06
N GLU A 89 5.34 -3.81 -13.76
CA GLU A 89 5.57 -3.48 -15.17
C GLU A 89 4.26 -3.62 -15.95
N SER A 90 3.99 -2.64 -16.82
CA SER A 90 2.85 -2.70 -17.73
C SER A 90 3.25 -2.25 -19.12
N LYS A 91 2.58 -2.83 -20.12
CA LYS A 91 2.79 -2.49 -21.53
C LYS A 91 1.51 -1.94 -22.12
N TYR A 92 1.61 -0.94 -22.98
CA TYR A 92 0.47 -0.29 -23.63
C TYR A 92 0.80 0.13 -25.07
N GLY A 93 -0.23 0.50 -25.84
CA GLY A 93 -0.13 0.78 -27.28
C GLY A 93 -0.71 -0.35 -28.14
N VAL A 94 -0.91 -0.08 -29.44
CA VAL A 94 -1.57 -1.00 -30.39
C VAL A 94 -0.85 -2.36 -30.44
N ASP A 95 0.47 -2.35 -30.29
CA ASP A 95 1.33 -3.55 -30.28
C ASP A 95 2.18 -3.68 -29.00
N SER A 96 1.70 -3.13 -27.86
CA SER A 96 2.46 -3.12 -26.59
C SER A 96 3.84 -2.47 -26.69
N GLU A 97 3.98 -1.48 -27.57
CA GLU A 97 5.23 -0.82 -27.92
C GLU A 97 5.80 0.05 -26.79
N HIS A 98 4.96 0.48 -25.86
CA HIS A 98 5.38 1.29 -24.72
C HIS A 98 5.41 0.46 -23.45
N VAL A 99 6.53 0.55 -22.72
CA VAL A 99 6.73 -0.15 -21.45
C VAL A 99 6.81 0.88 -20.33
N ILE A 100 5.94 0.71 -19.32
CA ILE A 100 6.04 1.39 -18.04
C ILE A 100 6.76 0.42 -17.10
N LEU A 101 7.97 0.78 -16.69
CA LEU A 101 8.79 -0.05 -15.83
C LEU A 101 8.14 -0.24 -14.45
N GLU A 102 8.47 -1.39 -13.84
CA GLU A 102 8.17 -1.66 -12.45
C GLU A 102 8.73 -0.56 -11.54
N ARG A 103 7.94 -0.15 -10.54
CA ARG A 103 8.39 0.81 -9.52
C ARG A 103 7.80 0.51 -8.15
N PHE A 104 8.55 0.90 -7.13
CA PHE A 104 8.13 0.87 -5.73
C PHE A 104 8.17 2.29 -5.18
N GLU A 105 7.07 2.75 -4.61
CA GLU A 105 7.00 4.06 -3.97
C GLU A 105 6.71 3.86 -2.48
N ALA A 106 7.62 4.30 -1.61
CA ALA A 106 7.31 4.45 -0.20
C ALA A 106 6.33 5.62 -0.03
N VAL A 107 5.30 5.42 0.78
CA VAL A 107 4.32 6.47 1.09
C VAL A 107 4.43 6.82 2.56
N GLU A 108 4.78 8.06 2.82
CA GLU A 108 4.80 8.63 4.16
C GLU A 108 3.48 9.36 4.42
N PHE A 109 2.92 9.15 5.60
CA PHE A 109 1.68 9.77 6.02
C PHE A 109 1.92 10.61 7.26
N THR A 110 1.27 11.76 7.31
CA THR A 110 1.01 12.41 8.60
C THR A 110 -0.17 11.71 9.24
N TRP A 111 -0.02 11.24 10.48
CA TRP A 111 -1.12 10.61 11.22
C TRP A 111 -1.78 11.62 12.15
N HIS A 112 -3.09 11.79 12.03
CA HIS A 112 -3.88 12.62 12.93
C HIS A 112 -4.99 11.77 13.55
N ALA A 113 -4.93 11.62 14.87
CA ALA A 113 -5.72 10.61 15.60
C ALA A 113 -5.54 9.22 14.95
N GLU A 114 -6.61 8.64 14.42
CA GLU A 114 -6.58 7.31 13.79
C GLU A 114 -6.62 7.37 12.26
N SER A 115 -6.34 8.51 11.64
CA SER A 115 -6.43 8.68 10.19
C SER A 115 -5.11 9.10 9.58
N ALA A 116 -4.74 8.43 8.50
CA ALA A 116 -3.64 8.85 7.64
C ALA A 116 -4.08 10.06 6.81
N ILE A 117 -3.25 11.08 6.75
CA ILE A 117 -3.48 12.30 5.97
C ILE A 117 -2.18 12.74 5.29
N LYS A 118 -2.31 13.61 4.28
CA LYS A 118 -1.18 14.22 3.54
C LYS A 118 -0.14 13.18 3.06
N PRO A 119 -0.52 12.26 2.17
CA PRO A 119 0.40 11.25 1.65
C PRO A 119 1.53 11.92 0.85
N GLN A 120 2.75 11.43 1.05
CA GLN A 120 3.94 11.85 0.30
C GLN A 120 4.62 10.62 -0.28
N TRP A 121 4.78 10.60 -1.60
CA TRP A 121 5.39 9.48 -2.30
C TRP A 121 6.87 9.74 -2.51
N ARG A 122 7.67 8.72 -2.25
CA ARG A 122 9.10 8.69 -2.53
C ARG A 122 9.45 7.41 -3.26
N GLU A 123 9.99 7.55 -4.47
CA GLU A 123 10.47 6.40 -5.24
C GLU A 123 11.61 5.68 -4.49
N LEU A 124 11.53 4.36 -4.45
CA LEU A 124 12.55 3.48 -3.90
C LEU A 124 13.45 2.99 -5.02
N LYS A 125 14.72 3.39 -4.99
CA LYS A 125 15.73 2.95 -5.96
C LYS A 125 16.47 1.71 -5.45
N PRO A 126 16.76 0.72 -6.31
CA PRO A 126 17.66 -0.38 -5.95
C PRO A 126 19.11 0.08 -5.74
N PRO A 127 19.95 -0.68 -5.00
CA PRO A 127 19.58 -1.73 -4.06
C PRO A 127 19.12 -1.10 -2.73
N LEU A 128 17.99 -1.55 -2.20
CA LEU A 128 17.48 -1.12 -0.89
C LEU A 128 18.44 -1.47 0.24
#